data_AF-A0AAE0M2Y6-F1
#
_entry.id   AF-A0AAE0M2Y6-F1
#
_cell.length_a   1.000
_cell.length_b   1.000
_cell.length_c   1.000
_cell.angle_alpha   90.00
_cell.angle_beta   90.00
_cell.angle_gamma   90.00
#
_symmetry.space_group_name_H-M   'P 1'
#
loop_
_entity.id
_entity.type
_entity.pdbx_description
1 polymer ?
#
loop_
_entity_poly.entity_id
_entity_poly.type
_entity_poly.pdbx_seq_one_letter_code
_entity_poly.pdbx_strand_id
1 'polypeptide(L)'
;MAYELIVPSPESSNDDGGEILDPLAVLLLTSHAHSPPLQPPPRLKYDLRSIDNPPKALRDSHTGVSKRLREHLLSHQDFNDLLDRVEADIRLAMSEALDAQDHAEAKDNEEETVLSVAAFCARGHHRSVAFVEELAAKSWPSGWEVRVIHRDLHKAKSTQKGKQHGRGGGSARKQVGGFDIVLGHD
;
A
#
# COMPACT_ATOMS: atom_id res chain seq x y z
N MET A 1 29.79 67.11 -32.21
CA MET A 1 29.75 66.83 -30.76
C MET A 1 29.45 65.35 -30.62
N ALA A 2 30.43 64.61 -30.11
CA ALA A 2 30.32 63.18 -29.85
C ALA A 2 29.60 62.95 -28.52
N TYR A 3 28.76 61.92 -28.47
CA TYR A 3 28.52 61.13 -27.27
C TYR A 3 28.17 59.72 -27.71
N GLU A 4 29.15 58.81 -27.56
CA GLU A 4 28.89 57.39 -27.43
C GLU A 4 28.14 57.15 -26.12
N LEU A 5 27.07 56.37 -26.16
CA LEU A 5 26.52 55.71 -24.98
C LEU A 5 26.75 54.21 -25.14
N ILE A 6 27.84 53.78 -24.52
CA ILE A 6 28.13 52.40 -24.10
C ILE A 6 27.20 52.08 -22.93
N VAL A 7 26.56 50.90 -22.93
CA VAL A 7 26.34 49.92 -21.83
C VAL A 7 25.03 49.10 -22.06
N PRO A 8 24.86 47.90 -21.47
CA PRO A 8 25.62 46.68 -21.72
C PRO A 8 24.69 45.48 -22.07
N SER A 9 25.26 44.41 -22.62
CA SER A 9 24.58 43.12 -22.81
C SER A 9 23.99 42.58 -21.50
N PRO A 10 22.78 41.99 -21.51
CA PRO A 10 22.39 41.09 -20.43
C PRO A 10 23.21 39.80 -20.56
N GLU A 11 24.01 39.59 -19.52
CA GLU A 11 24.82 38.41 -19.30
C GLU A 11 23.96 37.16 -19.29
N SER A 12 24.42 36.15 -20.05
CA SER A 12 24.48 34.75 -19.67
C SER A 12 23.61 34.39 -18.46
N SER A 13 22.37 33.98 -18.71
CA SER A 13 21.63 33.15 -17.76
C SER A 13 22.45 31.87 -17.55
N ASN A 14 23.21 31.84 -16.47
CA ASN A 14 23.74 30.61 -15.93
C ASN A 14 22.53 29.72 -15.67
N ASP A 15 22.45 28.67 -16.49
CA ASP A 15 21.73 27.44 -16.25
C ASP A 15 22.10 27.01 -14.83
N ASP A 16 21.25 27.39 -13.88
CA ASP A 16 21.30 26.95 -12.49
C ASP A 16 21.05 25.45 -12.55
N GLY A 17 22.14 24.70 -12.67
CA GLY A 17 22.17 23.26 -12.53
C GLY A 17 21.61 22.98 -11.15
N GLY A 18 20.28 22.82 -11.09
CA GLY A 18 19.55 22.54 -9.88
C GLY A 18 20.15 21.29 -9.31
N GLU A 19 20.98 21.47 -8.29
CA GLU A 19 21.57 20.37 -7.57
C GLU A 19 20.39 19.52 -7.11
N ILE A 20 20.31 18.31 -7.67
CA ILE A 20 19.38 17.30 -7.21
C ILE A 20 19.91 16.96 -5.82
N LEU A 21 19.45 17.71 -4.82
CA LEU A 21 19.77 17.45 -3.43
C LEU A 21 19.28 16.03 -3.17
N ASP A 22 20.23 15.12 -2.95
CA ASP A 22 19.91 13.76 -2.53
C ASP A 22 18.97 13.83 -1.31
N PRO A 23 17.91 13.00 -1.26
CA PRO A 23 16.93 13.09 -0.20
C PRO A 23 17.61 12.85 1.16
N LEU A 24 17.54 13.86 2.03
CA LEU A 24 18.12 13.82 3.38
C LEU A 24 17.35 12.86 4.32
N ALA A 25 16.12 12.52 3.96
CA ALA A 25 15.24 11.67 4.75
C ALA A 25 14.30 10.80 3.89
N VAL A 26 13.84 9.69 4.46
CA VAL A 26 12.93 8.73 3.84
C VAL A 26 11.67 8.55 4.68
N LEU A 27 10.51 8.72 4.04
CA LEU A 27 9.23 8.26 4.53
C LEU A 27 8.99 6.82 4.05
N LEU A 28 9.12 5.85 4.95
CA LEU A 28 8.90 4.44 4.64
C LEU A 28 7.46 4.04 5.00
N LEU A 29 6.60 3.91 3.98
CA LEU A 29 5.21 3.48 4.13
C LEU A 29 5.08 1.98 3.90
N THR A 30 4.67 1.24 4.93
CA THR A 30 4.54 -0.23 4.87
C THR A 30 3.12 -0.70 5.09
N SER A 31 2.55 -1.39 4.10
CA SER A 31 1.29 -2.11 4.29
C SER A 31 1.54 -3.58 4.67
N HIS A 32 0.78 -4.10 5.63
CA HIS A 32 0.94 -5.48 6.07
C HIS A 32 -0.34 -6.12 6.65
N ALA A 33 -0.32 -7.44 6.85
CA ALA A 33 -1.33 -8.17 7.61
C ALA A 33 -1.12 -7.98 9.13
N HIS A 34 -2.19 -8.06 9.92
CA HIS A 34 -2.17 -7.92 11.38
C HIS A 34 -1.15 -8.85 12.08
N SER A 35 -0.89 -10.03 11.49
CA SER A 35 0.06 -11.00 12.02
C SER A 35 0.89 -11.63 10.90
N PRO A 36 2.20 -11.89 11.13
CA PRO A 36 2.99 -11.47 12.30
C PRO A 36 3.19 -9.94 12.35
N PRO A 37 3.59 -9.35 13.49
CA PRO A 37 3.99 -7.94 13.52
C PRO A 37 5.25 -7.70 12.68
N LEU A 38 5.48 -6.45 12.29
CA LEU A 38 6.73 -6.03 11.62
C LEU A 38 7.89 -6.06 12.61
N GLN A 39 9.07 -6.41 12.09
CA GLN A 39 10.35 -6.38 12.80
C GLN A 39 11.36 -5.69 11.87
N PRO A 40 11.93 -4.53 12.26
CA PRO A 40 11.66 -3.78 13.50
C PRO A 40 10.22 -3.20 13.55
N PRO A 41 9.74 -2.80 14.75
CA PRO A 41 8.47 -2.09 14.85
C PRO A 41 8.57 -0.72 14.17
N PRO A 42 7.53 -0.29 13.43
CA PRO A 42 7.47 1.03 12.83
C PRO A 42 7.29 2.12 13.90
N ARG A 43 7.71 3.34 13.62
CA ARG A 43 7.47 4.50 14.51
C ARG A 43 5.99 4.81 14.63
N LEU A 44 5.26 4.82 13.51
CA LEU A 44 3.81 5.02 13.47
C LEU A 44 3.11 3.76 12.97
N LYS A 45 1.99 3.38 13.60
CA LYS A 45 1.25 2.16 13.28
C LYS A 45 -0.27 2.36 13.33
N TYR A 46 -0.97 1.96 12.27
CA TYR A 46 -2.42 2.17 12.13
C TYR A 46 -3.17 0.89 11.79
N ASP A 47 -4.29 0.65 12.50
CA ASP A 47 -5.19 -0.49 12.29
C ASP A 47 -6.38 -0.09 11.42
N LEU A 48 -6.50 -0.71 10.24
CA LEU A 48 -7.60 -0.49 9.30
C LEU A 48 -8.68 -1.57 9.38
N ARG A 49 -8.72 -2.37 10.44
CA ARG A 49 -9.76 -3.41 10.58
C ARG A 49 -11.12 -2.82 10.91
N SER A 50 -11.17 -1.62 11.51
CA SER A 50 -12.39 -0.86 11.80
C SER A 50 -13.02 -0.23 10.56
N ILE A 51 -12.25 0.06 9.52
CA ILE A 51 -12.75 0.60 8.25
C ILE A 51 -13.61 -0.44 7.55
N ASP A 52 -14.69 0.02 6.92
CA ASP A 52 -15.60 -0.81 6.16
C ASP A 52 -14.89 -1.71 5.14
N ASN A 53 -15.33 -2.97 5.10
CA ASN A 53 -14.68 -3.98 4.30
C ASN A 53 -15.22 -3.92 2.85
N PRO A 54 -14.38 -3.68 1.82
CA PRO A 54 -14.84 -3.54 0.44
C PRO A 54 -15.61 -4.79 -0.02
N PRO A 55 -16.62 -4.71 -0.91
CA PRO A 55 -17.44 -5.83 -1.33
C PRO A 55 -16.64 -7.06 -1.77
N LYS A 56 -17.16 -8.26 -1.47
CA LYS A 56 -16.46 -9.53 -1.77
C LYS A 56 -16.02 -9.64 -3.22
N ALA A 57 -16.90 -9.31 -4.17
CA ALA A 57 -16.60 -9.37 -5.60
C ALA A 57 -15.39 -8.49 -5.96
N LEU A 58 -15.26 -7.32 -5.33
CA LEU A 58 -14.13 -6.42 -5.52
C LEU A 58 -12.85 -7.02 -4.93
N ARG A 59 -12.91 -7.55 -3.71
CA ARG A 59 -11.77 -8.20 -3.04
C ARG A 59 -11.22 -9.42 -3.75
N ASP A 60 -12.09 -10.18 -4.42
CA ASP A 60 -11.70 -11.42 -5.10
C ASP A 60 -10.96 -11.14 -6.43
N SER A 61 -11.22 -9.98 -7.03
CA SER A 61 -10.68 -9.56 -8.33
C SER A 61 -9.60 -8.48 -8.25
N HIS A 62 -9.50 -7.76 -7.14
CA HIS A 62 -8.66 -6.59 -6.99
C HIS A 62 -7.89 -6.57 -5.66
N THR A 63 -6.72 -5.95 -5.68
CA THR A 63 -5.92 -5.60 -4.49
C THR A 63 -5.96 -4.10 -4.23
N GLY A 64 -5.41 -3.67 -3.10
CA GLY A 64 -5.38 -2.26 -2.72
C GLY A 64 -4.62 -1.35 -3.68
N VAL A 65 -3.77 -1.88 -4.55
CA VAL A 65 -3.07 -1.07 -5.59
C VAL A 65 -4.03 -0.64 -6.69
N SER A 66 -5.07 -1.44 -6.95
CA SER A 66 -5.98 -1.18 -8.06
C SER A 66 -6.83 0.07 -7.83
N LYS A 67 -6.90 0.92 -8.85
CA LYS A 67 -7.71 2.15 -8.84
C LYS A 67 -9.15 1.90 -8.40
N ARG A 68 -9.80 0.85 -8.96
CA ARG A 68 -11.19 0.51 -8.65
C ARG A 68 -11.43 0.23 -7.16
N LEU A 69 -10.48 -0.44 -6.48
CA LEU A 69 -10.60 -0.71 -5.04
C LEU A 69 -10.34 0.56 -4.22
N ARG A 70 -9.35 1.37 -4.62
CA ARG A 70 -9.05 2.65 -3.97
C ARG A 70 -10.22 3.63 -4.05
N GLU A 71 -10.80 3.82 -5.23
CA GLU A 71 -11.99 4.67 -5.42
C GLU A 71 -13.18 4.25 -4.54
N HIS A 72 -13.39 2.94 -4.38
CA HIS A 72 -14.44 2.45 -3.49
C HIS A 72 -14.16 2.82 -2.03
N LEU A 73 -12.93 2.64 -1.54
CA LEU A 73 -12.58 3.03 -0.17
C LEU A 73 -12.64 4.54 0.04
N LEU A 74 -12.18 5.33 -0.93
CA LEU A 74 -12.27 6.79 -0.92
C LEU A 74 -13.71 7.31 -0.95
N SER A 75 -14.69 6.50 -1.34
CA SER A 75 -16.10 6.89 -1.24
C SER A 75 -16.64 6.84 0.19
N HIS A 76 -15.89 6.30 1.15
CA HIS A 76 -16.31 6.19 2.54
C HIS A 76 -15.62 7.27 3.41
N GLN A 77 -16.40 7.97 4.22
CA GLN A 77 -15.90 9.10 5.01
C GLN A 77 -14.88 8.68 6.08
N ASP A 78 -15.11 7.55 6.75
CA ASP A 78 -14.22 6.99 7.78
C ASP A 78 -12.79 6.74 7.26
N PHE A 79 -12.67 6.31 5.99
CA PHE A 79 -11.37 6.10 5.35
C PHE A 79 -10.66 7.42 5.07
N ASN A 80 -11.38 8.46 4.60
CA ASN A 80 -10.82 9.78 4.37
C ASN A 80 -10.41 10.47 5.67
N ASP A 81 -11.27 10.43 6.70
CA ASP A 81 -10.98 10.99 8.01
C ASP A 81 -9.71 10.34 8.61
N LEU A 82 -9.55 9.04 8.41
CA LEU A 82 -8.34 8.33 8.83
C LEU A 82 -7.11 8.76 8.02
N LEU A 83 -7.24 8.95 6.71
CA LEU A 83 -6.14 9.44 5.86
C LEU A 83 -5.67 10.82 6.31
N ASP A 84 -6.60 11.75 6.55
CA ASP A 84 -6.28 13.13 6.93
C ASP A 84 -5.63 13.18 8.32
N ARG A 85 -6.17 12.41 9.29
CA ARG A 85 -5.57 12.30 10.63
C ARG A 85 -4.15 11.74 10.56
N VAL A 86 -3.93 10.68 9.77
CA VAL A 86 -2.61 10.06 9.65
C VAL A 86 -1.64 10.96 8.88
N GLU A 87 -2.10 11.68 7.87
CA GLU A 87 -1.27 12.68 7.20
C GLU A 87 -0.74 13.73 8.19
N ALA A 88 -1.61 14.25 9.05
CA ALA A 88 -1.21 15.21 10.08
C ALA A 88 -0.19 14.62 11.06
N ASP A 89 -0.41 13.38 11.54
CA ASP A 89 0.53 12.66 12.40
C ASP A 89 1.92 12.51 11.75
N ILE A 90 1.96 12.14 10.45
CA ILE A 90 3.21 11.97 9.71
C ILE A 90 3.93 13.32 9.55
N ARG A 91 3.21 14.39 9.20
CA ARG A 91 3.80 15.73 9.06
C ARG A 91 4.44 16.21 10.36
N LEU A 92 3.77 15.98 11.49
CA LEU A 92 4.34 16.30 12.81
C LEU A 92 5.60 15.48 13.10
N ALA A 93 5.58 14.17 12.82
CA ALA A 93 6.75 13.32 13.02
C ALA A 93 7.93 13.69 12.08
N MET A 94 7.64 14.19 10.89
CA MET A 94 8.67 14.69 9.95
C MET A 94 9.33 15.96 10.48
N SER A 95 8.56 16.93 10.99
CA SER A 95 9.15 18.15 11.55
C SER A 95 10.02 17.85 12.77
N GLU A 96 9.55 16.98 13.67
CA GLU A 96 10.34 16.55 14.83
C GLU A 96 11.65 15.86 14.43
N ALA A 97 11.65 15.10 13.33
CA ALA A 97 12.85 14.41 12.85
C ALA A 97 13.89 15.38 12.28
N LEU A 98 13.47 16.42 11.56
CA LEU A 98 14.36 17.45 11.03
C LEU A 98 14.94 18.33 12.15
N ASP A 99 14.11 18.76 13.09
CA ASP A 99 14.56 19.55 14.25
C ASP A 99 15.59 18.77 15.09
N ALA A 100 15.39 17.46 15.23
CA ALA A 100 16.35 16.59 15.94
C ALA A 100 17.69 16.47 15.20
N GLN A 101 17.73 16.54 13.86
CA GLN A 101 18.97 16.55 13.10
C GLN A 101 19.74 17.87 13.25
N ASP A 102 19.04 19.00 13.26
CA ASP A 102 19.67 20.33 13.42
C ASP A 102 20.33 20.49 14.81
N HIS A 103 19.69 19.92 15.85
CA HIS A 103 20.20 19.98 17.22
C HIS A 103 21.20 18.87 17.57
N ALA A 104 21.32 17.81 16.78
CA ALA A 104 22.31 16.76 16.99
C ALA A 104 23.67 17.26 16.48
N GLU A 105 24.52 17.75 17.40
CA GLU A 105 25.93 18.11 17.11
C GLU A 105 26.55 17.04 16.20
N ALA A 106 26.99 17.46 15.01
CA ALA A 106 27.50 16.65 13.90
C ALA A 106 28.06 15.29 14.32
N LYS A 107 27.17 14.30 14.47
CA LYS A 107 27.58 12.91 14.46
C LYS A 107 27.76 12.59 12.98
N ASP A 108 28.98 12.20 12.61
CA ASP A 108 29.36 11.60 11.31
C ASP A 108 28.62 10.28 11.02
N ASN A 109 27.32 10.19 11.35
CA ASN A 109 26.44 9.14 10.91
C ASN A 109 25.75 9.66 9.65
N GLU A 110 26.27 9.26 8.49
CA GLU A 110 25.57 9.25 7.18
C GLU A 110 24.36 8.29 7.19
N GLU A 111 23.71 8.08 8.33
CA GLU A 111 22.53 7.25 8.43
C GLU A 111 21.33 8.08 7.95
N GLU A 112 20.79 7.67 6.79
CA GLU A 112 19.57 8.20 6.20
C GLU A 112 18.45 8.29 7.27
N THR A 113 17.87 9.46 7.49
CA THR A 113 16.78 9.62 8.47
C THR A 113 15.53 8.92 7.96
N VAL A 114 15.15 7.79 8.57
CA VAL A 114 13.98 7.02 8.16
C VAL A 114 12.81 7.19 9.13
N LEU A 115 11.71 7.78 8.65
CA LEU A 115 10.41 7.75 9.32
C LEU A 115 9.60 6.54 8.84
N SER A 116 9.53 5.50 9.67
CA SER A 116 8.76 4.29 9.35
C SER A 116 7.30 4.38 9.81
N VAL A 117 6.38 4.20 8.86
CA VAL A 117 4.93 4.20 9.08
C VAL A 117 4.35 2.90 8.57
N ALA A 118 3.52 2.23 9.36
CA ALA A 118 2.84 1.02 8.93
C ALA A 118 1.34 1.09 9.06
N ALA A 119 0.65 0.55 8.06
CA ALA A 119 -0.78 0.35 8.04
C ALA A 119 -1.08 -1.15 7.92
N PHE A 120 -2.01 -1.67 8.72
CA PHE A 120 -2.39 -3.07 8.64
C PHE A 120 -3.89 -3.32 8.59
N CYS A 121 -4.24 -4.42 7.92
CA CYS A 121 -5.59 -4.97 7.96
C CYS A 121 -5.52 -6.48 8.23
N ALA A 122 -6.65 -7.19 8.18
CA ALA A 122 -6.68 -8.62 8.49
C ALA A 122 -5.67 -9.45 7.68
N ARG A 123 -5.60 -9.24 6.36
CA ARG A 123 -4.77 -10.05 5.44
C ARG A 123 -3.67 -9.27 4.71
N GLY A 124 -3.64 -7.94 4.83
CA GLY A 124 -2.61 -7.10 4.20
C GLY A 124 -2.71 -6.93 2.68
N HIS A 125 -3.89 -7.15 2.06
CA HIS A 125 -4.02 -7.14 0.59
C HIS A 125 -4.92 -6.03 0.03
N HIS A 126 -5.78 -5.43 0.87
CA HIS A 126 -6.86 -4.53 0.42
C HIS A 126 -6.76 -3.17 1.10
N ARG A 127 -7.44 -2.99 2.24
CA ARG A 127 -7.54 -1.71 2.98
C ARG A 127 -6.18 -1.08 3.27
N SER A 128 -5.26 -1.85 3.88
CA SER A 128 -3.93 -1.32 4.24
C SER A 128 -3.05 -0.99 3.03
N VAL A 129 -3.19 -1.74 1.93
CA VAL A 129 -2.44 -1.48 0.70
C VAL A 129 -2.96 -0.20 0.05
N ALA A 130 -4.29 -0.09 -0.12
CA ALA A 130 -4.92 1.12 -0.65
C ALA A 130 -4.58 2.36 0.16
N PHE A 131 -4.61 2.26 1.48
CA PHE A 131 -4.29 3.38 2.36
C PHE A 131 -2.86 3.88 2.19
N VAL A 132 -1.90 2.97 2.09
CA VAL A 132 -0.49 3.34 1.85
C VAL A 132 -0.29 3.96 0.48
N GLU A 133 -0.97 3.45 -0.55
CA GLU A 133 -0.92 4.04 -1.90
C GLU A 133 -1.48 5.47 -1.92
N GLU A 134 -2.57 5.72 -1.20
CA GLU A 134 -3.15 7.06 -1.09
C GLU A 134 -2.24 8.02 -0.31
N LEU A 135 -1.58 7.55 0.76
CA LEU A 135 -0.58 8.35 1.46
C LEU A 135 0.64 8.64 0.57
N ALA A 136 1.08 7.68 -0.23
CA ALA A 136 2.22 7.86 -1.13
C ALA A 136 1.94 8.85 -2.26
N ALA A 137 0.67 8.97 -2.67
CA ALA A 137 0.24 9.91 -3.70
C ALA A 137 0.10 11.36 -3.21
N LYS A 138 0.16 11.62 -1.90
CA LYS A 138 0.10 12.97 -1.32
C LYS A 138 1.42 13.73 -1.53
N SER A 139 1.33 15.06 -1.43
CA SER A 139 2.49 15.95 -1.48
C SER A 139 3.18 16.01 -0.11
N TRP A 140 4.41 15.54 -0.04
CA TRP A 140 5.25 15.60 1.15
C TRP A 140 6.27 16.75 1.06
N PRO A 141 6.80 17.24 2.21
CA PRO A 141 7.84 18.28 2.21
C PRO A 141 9.05 17.92 1.35
N SER A 142 9.71 18.91 0.77
CA SER A 142 10.96 18.71 0.03
C SER A 142 12.04 18.08 0.90
N GLY A 143 12.93 17.29 0.30
CA GLY A 143 14.00 16.58 1.01
C GLY A 143 13.57 15.22 1.59
N TRP A 144 12.29 14.86 1.47
CA TRP A 144 11.77 13.54 1.82
C TRP A 144 11.53 12.68 0.58
N GLU A 145 12.17 11.52 0.52
CA GLU A 145 11.82 10.46 -0.44
C GLU A 145 10.72 9.55 0.15
N VAL A 146 9.68 9.26 -0.63
CA VAL A 146 8.63 8.32 -0.21
C VAL A 146 8.93 6.94 -0.77
N ARG A 147 9.09 5.96 0.12
CA ARG A 147 9.26 4.54 -0.24
C ARG A 147 8.05 3.73 0.22
N VAL A 148 7.54 2.88 -0.67
CA VAL A 148 6.35 2.04 -0.41
C VAL A 148 6.73 0.57 -0.40
N ILE A 149 6.31 -0.15 0.65
CA ILE A 149 6.48 -1.60 0.77
C ILE A 149 5.13 -2.28 1.07
N HIS A 150 4.79 -3.29 0.27
CA HIS A 150 3.65 -4.16 0.53
C HIS A 150 4.09 -5.58 0.89
N ARG A 151 4.20 -5.86 2.19
CA ARG A 151 4.76 -7.13 2.71
C ARG A 151 4.02 -8.37 2.18
N ASP A 152 2.70 -8.29 2.08
CA ASP A 152 1.84 -9.44 1.81
C ASP A 152 1.32 -9.51 0.36
N LEU A 153 1.64 -8.53 -0.51
CA LEU A 153 1.07 -8.42 -1.86
C LEU A 153 1.67 -9.41 -2.89
N HIS A 154 2.84 -10.00 -2.59
CA HIS A 154 3.59 -10.85 -3.53
C HIS A 154 3.45 -12.35 -3.26
N LYS A 155 2.61 -12.76 -2.29
CA LYS A 155 2.30 -14.18 -2.08
C LYS A 155 1.31 -14.63 -3.16
N ALA A 156 1.86 -15.02 -4.31
CA ALA A 156 1.09 -15.62 -5.39
C ALA A 156 0.15 -16.69 -4.81
N LYS A 157 -1.12 -16.69 -5.23
CA LYS A 157 -1.98 -17.85 -5.07
C LYS A 157 -1.25 -18.99 -5.77
N SER A 158 -0.59 -19.88 -5.03
CA SER A 158 -0.11 -21.12 -5.59
C SER A 158 -1.30 -21.76 -6.27
N THR A 159 -1.21 -21.87 -7.59
CA THR A 159 -2.27 -22.45 -8.39
C THR A 159 -2.21 -23.94 -8.11
N GLN A 160 -2.94 -24.43 -7.09
CA GLN A 160 -3.28 -25.85 -7.01
C GLN A 160 -4.26 -26.16 -8.15
N LYS A 161 -3.74 -26.21 -9.37
CA LYS A 161 -4.38 -26.83 -10.53
C LYS A 161 -4.06 -28.34 -10.49
N GLY A 162 -4.42 -28.98 -9.38
CA GLY A 162 -4.41 -30.44 -9.24
C GLY A 162 -5.75 -31.01 -9.68
N LYS A 163 -6.07 -30.88 -10.96
CA LYS A 163 -7.22 -31.53 -11.59
C LYS A 163 -6.88 -33.02 -11.77
N GLN A 164 -7.11 -33.85 -10.77
CA GLN A 164 -7.23 -35.30 -10.97
C GLN A 164 -8.71 -35.65 -11.13
N HIS A 165 -9.18 -35.60 -12.38
CA HIS A 165 -10.31 -36.41 -12.81
C HIS A 165 -9.86 -37.88 -12.79
N GLY A 166 -10.15 -38.58 -11.70
CA GLY A 166 -10.18 -40.04 -11.71
C GLY A 166 -11.40 -40.52 -12.48
N ARG A 167 -11.27 -40.65 -13.81
CA ARG A 167 -12.14 -41.50 -14.62
C ARG A 167 -11.79 -42.95 -14.31
N GLY A 168 -12.47 -43.54 -13.32
CA GLY A 168 -12.49 -44.98 -13.09
C GLY A 168 -13.74 -45.58 -13.73
N GLY A 169 -13.64 -45.97 -15.00
CA GLY A 169 -14.71 -46.68 -15.68
C GLY A 169 -14.76 -48.16 -15.28
N GLY A 170 -15.98 -48.69 -15.21
CA GLY A 170 -16.30 -50.06 -15.62
C GLY A 170 -16.16 -51.18 -14.58
N SER A 171 -17.29 -51.67 -14.09
CA SER A 171 -17.67 -53.07 -14.34
C SER A 171 -19.15 -53.33 -14.12
N ALA A 172 -19.74 -53.94 -15.13
CA ALA A 172 -21.12 -54.39 -15.22
C ALA A 172 -21.41 -55.62 -14.35
N ARG A 173 -22.69 -55.78 -13.97
CA ARG A 173 -23.47 -57.02 -13.70
C ARG A 173 -24.55 -56.68 -12.65
N LYS A 174 -25.80 -57.12 -12.70
CA LYS A 174 -26.59 -57.98 -13.58
C LYS A 174 -28.05 -57.82 -13.09
N GLN A 175 -29.00 -57.74 -14.02
CA GLN A 175 -30.45 -57.82 -13.74
C GLN A 175 -30.84 -59.13 -13.04
N VAL A 176 -31.74 -59.02 -12.06
CA VAL A 176 -32.94 -59.85 -11.76
C VAL A 176 -33.71 -59.01 -10.72
N GLY A 177 -35.01 -58.71 -10.74
CA GLY A 177 -36.20 -59.38 -11.25
C GLY A 177 -37.21 -59.50 -10.08
N GLY A 178 -38.44 -58.99 -10.23
CA GLY A 178 -39.59 -59.14 -9.29
C GLY A 178 -39.96 -57.83 -8.56
N PHE A 179 -41.07 -57.12 -8.83
CA PHE A 179 -42.50 -57.42 -8.56
C PHE A 179 -42.68 -57.96 -7.12
N ASP A 180 -43.46 -57.35 -6.22
CA ASP A 180 -44.86 -56.95 -6.37
C ASP A 180 -45.29 -55.75 -5.49
N ILE A 181 -46.30 -55.04 -6.01
CA ILE A 181 -47.18 -54.07 -5.34
C ILE A 181 -48.38 -54.85 -4.80
N VAL A 182 -48.78 -54.66 -3.53
CA VAL A 182 -50.18 -54.90 -3.13
C VAL A 182 -50.65 -53.78 -2.22
N LEU A 183 -51.68 -53.08 -2.71
CA LEU A 183 -52.57 -52.17 -2.01
C LEU A 183 -53.79 -52.95 -1.49
N GLY A 184 -54.16 -52.74 -0.22
CA GLY A 184 -55.54 -52.43 0.22
C GLY A 184 -56.64 -53.52 0.29
N HIS A 185 -57.47 -53.34 1.33
CA HIS A 185 -58.80 -53.93 1.64
C HIS A 185 -58.75 -55.39 2.14
N ASP A 186 -59.28 -55.73 3.32
CA ASP A 186 -60.55 -55.36 3.98
C ASP A 186 -60.37 -55.16 5.50
#